data_AF-A0A9D1IRU1-F1
#
_entry.id   AF-A0A9D1IRU1-F1
#
_cell.length_a   1.000
_cell.length_b   1.000
_cell.length_c   1.000
_cell.angle_alpha   90.00
_cell.angle_beta   90.00
_cell.angle_gamma   90.00
#
_symmetry.space_group_name_H-M   'P 1'
#
loop_
_entity.id
_entity.type
_entity.pdbx_description
1 polymer ?
#
loop_
_entity_poly.entity_id
_entity_poly.type
_entity_poly.pdbx_seq_one_letter_code
_entity_poly.pdbx_strand_id
1 'polypeptide(L)'
;MALRPGVTITTQYRTYAQSEAYPIALYAKAAKTASGIQFIQSPAQAAAVFGDNTDQSPLTRLILLCLEGGATGVWAMCRTAETQTALETEFASFLATQGEFLVTDVEQESLLIAMMEVLEEQGVRKILFAAGEASAQQINSMRCVLACPAVKWEETSTVNLAAAAAAVLVSQSSRITGGNGAKMEFSGWVEEFTEAQKEEKMEQGYSVLELSGGLLTLIRGIDTCTQDELGNTDYRYFNLSTPLILDYVVGELESYLTPLCLGGATLDGIESLCAAKLMQLEQEGYLSAYGAPSAVAEETDPSCCLLTVSFTPARNIVTIQATLLVQL
;
A
#
# COMPACT_ATOMS: atom_id res chain seq x y z
N MET A 1 -43.00 -20.93 -13.90
CA MET A 1 -41.78 -21.77 -13.84
C MET A 1 -41.42 -21.92 -12.37
N ALA A 2 -41.80 -23.05 -11.76
CA ALA A 2 -41.64 -23.28 -10.32
C ALA A 2 -40.20 -23.71 -10.02
N LEU A 3 -39.53 -22.99 -9.11
CA LEU A 3 -38.19 -23.33 -8.63
C LEU A 3 -38.24 -24.65 -7.85
N ARG A 4 -37.21 -25.50 -8.03
CA ARG A 4 -37.09 -26.80 -7.35
C ARG A 4 -36.93 -26.60 -5.82
N PRO A 5 -37.55 -27.44 -4.98
CA PRO A 5 -37.31 -27.43 -3.53
C PRO A 5 -35.87 -27.87 -3.24
N GLY A 6 -35.12 -27.08 -2.46
CA GLY A 6 -33.76 -27.45 -1.99
C GLY A 6 -32.67 -26.40 -2.20
N VAL A 7 -32.95 -25.25 -2.81
CA VAL A 7 -31.99 -24.15 -2.92
C VAL A 7 -32.44 -23.01 -2.00
N THR A 8 -31.83 -22.91 -0.83
CA THR A 8 -31.92 -21.72 0.01
C THR A 8 -30.92 -20.69 -0.52
N ILE A 9 -31.39 -19.65 -1.19
CA ILE A 9 -30.56 -18.49 -1.50
C ILE A 9 -30.53 -17.64 -0.22
N THR A 10 -29.46 -17.78 0.55
CA THR A 10 -29.16 -16.86 1.65
C THR A 10 -28.42 -15.67 1.06
N THR A 11 -29.13 -14.60 0.73
CA THR A 11 -28.50 -13.30 0.46
C THR A 11 -28.06 -12.72 1.80
N GLN A 12 -26.80 -12.97 2.18
CA GLN A 12 -26.15 -12.13 3.17
C GLN A 12 -25.84 -10.78 2.49
N TYR A 13 -26.52 -9.73 2.93
CA TYR A 13 -26.06 -8.37 2.64
C TYR A 13 -24.73 -8.19 3.39
N ARG A 14 -23.61 -8.37 2.69
CA ARG A 14 -22.35 -7.79 3.14
C ARG A 14 -22.49 -6.28 2.98
N THR A 15 -22.73 -5.59 4.09
CA THR A 15 -22.35 -4.19 4.20
C THR A 15 -20.83 -4.16 4.06
N TYR A 16 -20.34 -3.84 2.86
CA TYR A 16 -18.98 -3.30 2.77
C TYR A 16 -18.97 -2.09 3.69
N ALA A 17 -18.11 -2.13 4.71
CA ALA A 17 -17.82 -0.97 5.52
C ALA A 17 -17.47 0.21 4.61
N GLN A 18 -17.70 1.42 5.12
CA GLN A 18 -17.41 2.69 4.47
C GLN A 18 -16.10 2.64 3.66
N SER A 19 -16.07 3.36 2.52
CA SER A 19 -14.84 3.64 1.78
C SER A 19 -13.66 3.84 2.74
N GLU A 20 -12.80 2.83 2.81
CA GLU A 20 -11.53 2.89 3.52
C GLU A 20 -10.61 3.77 2.67
N ALA A 21 -10.77 5.09 2.77
CA ALA A 21 -9.91 6.01 2.05
C ALA A 21 -8.53 6.03 2.73
N TYR A 22 -7.51 5.53 2.03
CA TYR A 22 -6.13 5.55 2.53
C TYR A 22 -5.52 6.93 2.40
N PRO A 23 -4.97 7.51 3.48
CA PRO A 23 -4.30 8.80 3.37
C PRO A 23 -3.04 8.64 2.52
N ILE A 24 -2.90 9.50 1.51
CA ILE A 24 -1.74 9.53 0.62
C ILE A 24 -0.74 10.57 1.13
N ALA A 25 0.54 10.23 1.10
CA ALA A 25 1.64 11.16 1.32
C ALA A 25 2.58 11.19 0.11
N LEU A 26 3.02 12.39 -0.29
CA LEU A 26 3.90 12.59 -1.45
C LEU A 26 5.23 13.19 -1.02
N TYR A 27 6.31 12.63 -1.56
CA TYR A 27 7.69 13.06 -1.36
C TYR A 27 8.36 13.22 -2.72
N ALA A 28 8.50 14.45 -3.20
CA ALA A 28 8.99 14.71 -4.55
C ALA A 28 9.64 16.10 -4.65
N LYS A 29 10.43 16.34 -5.72
CA LYS A 29 10.96 17.69 -5.99
C LYS A 29 9.84 18.66 -6.29
N ALA A 30 10.05 19.92 -5.91
CA ALA A 30 9.13 21.02 -6.16
C ALA A 30 9.87 22.25 -6.68
N ALA A 31 9.16 23.12 -7.41
CA ALA A 31 9.75 24.36 -7.92
C ALA A 31 10.00 25.39 -6.80
N LYS A 32 9.23 25.32 -5.71
CA LYS A 32 9.40 26.13 -4.50
C LYS A 32 9.59 25.21 -3.30
N THR A 33 10.70 25.39 -2.58
CA THR A 33 10.97 24.65 -1.35
C THR A 33 10.05 25.11 -0.23
N ALA A 34 9.49 24.15 0.49
CA ALA A 34 8.76 24.36 1.75
C ALA A 34 9.33 23.45 2.83
N SER A 35 9.35 23.92 4.08
CA SER A 35 9.88 23.15 5.21
C SER A 35 8.86 22.15 5.73
N GLY A 36 9.30 20.90 5.94
CA GLY A 36 8.51 19.87 6.59
C GLY A 36 7.29 19.42 5.80
N ILE A 37 6.47 18.58 6.44
CA ILE A 37 5.29 17.97 5.83
C ILE A 37 4.12 18.96 5.90
N GLN A 38 3.44 19.15 4.77
CA GLN A 38 2.29 20.05 4.61
C GLN A 38 1.06 19.23 4.25
N PHE A 39 -0.09 19.54 4.85
CA PHE A 39 -1.36 18.94 4.43
C PHE A 39 -2.05 19.83 3.40
N ILE A 40 -2.29 19.29 2.21
CA ILE A 40 -2.79 20.02 1.03
C ILE A 40 -4.14 19.48 0.60
N GLN A 41 -5.12 20.36 0.46
CA GLN A 41 -6.50 20.01 0.10
C GLN A 41 -7.00 20.69 -1.18
N SER A 42 -6.18 21.54 -1.80
CA SER A 42 -6.56 22.20 -3.06
C SER A 42 -5.35 22.47 -3.96
N PRO A 43 -5.56 22.53 -5.29
CA PRO A 43 -4.50 22.91 -6.24
C PRO A 43 -3.91 24.30 -5.96
N ALA A 44 -4.75 25.27 -5.56
CA ALA A 44 -4.29 26.62 -5.24
C ALA A 44 -3.35 26.64 -4.02
N GLN A 45 -3.64 25.82 -3.01
CA GLN A 45 -2.77 25.65 -1.85
C GLN A 45 -1.45 24.98 -2.26
N ALA A 46 -1.51 23.94 -3.11
CA ALA A 46 -0.31 23.28 -3.64
C ALA A 46 0.60 24.29 -4.36
N ALA A 47 0.05 25.10 -5.25
CA ALA A 47 0.79 26.12 -5.99
C ALA A 47 1.43 27.16 -5.06
N ALA A 48 0.69 27.63 -4.04
CA ALA A 48 1.19 28.61 -3.07
C ALA A 48 2.37 28.08 -2.25
N VAL A 49 2.37 26.78 -1.91
CA VAL A 49 3.39 26.14 -1.06
C VAL A 49 4.58 25.67 -1.89
N PHE A 50 4.34 24.92 -2.97
CA PHE A 50 5.33 24.15 -3.73
C PHE A 50 5.62 24.70 -5.13
N GLY A 51 4.92 25.75 -5.55
CA GLY A 51 5.09 26.37 -6.87
C GLY A 51 4.10 25.81 -7.90
N ASP A 52 3.99 26.52 -9.03
CA ASP A 52 2.97 26.27 -10.05
C ASP A 52 3.04 24.86 -10.66
N ASN A 53 1.90 24.40 -11.18
CA ASN A 53 1.73 23.11 -11.83
C ASN A 53 2.53 23.07 -13.16
N THR A 54 3.78 22.65 -13.08
CA THR A 54 4.75 22.61 -14.18
C THR A 54 5.68 21.41 -14.03
N ASP A 55 6.43 21.08 -15.07
CA ASP A 55 7.43 19.99 -15.03
C ASP A 55 8.58 20.26 -14.07
N GLN A 56 8.80 21.52 -13.68
CA GLN A 56 9.77 21.90 -12.65
C GLN A 56 9.27 21.60 -11.23
N SER A 57 7.97 21.27 -11.08
CA SER A 57 7.37 20.90 -9.80
C SER A 57 6.64 19.55 -9.89
N PRO A 58 7.36 18.42 -9.97
CA PRO A 58 6.77 17.08 -9.91
C PRO A 58 5.78 16.93 -8.75
N LEU A 59 6.13 17.42 -7.56
CA LEU A 59 5.26 17.36 -6.39
C LEU A 59 3.90 18.02 -6.62
N THR A 60 3.86 19.23 -7.21
CA THR A 60 2.59 19.92 -7.51
C THR A 60 1.75 19.12 -8.52
N ARG A 61 2.39 18.54 -9.55
CA ARG A 61 1.72 17.71 -10.56
C ARG A 61 1.12 16.43 -9.95
N LEU A 62 1.85 15.77 -9.07
CA LEU A 62 1.39 14.57 -8.37
C LEU A 62 0.24 14.89 -7.41
N ILE A 63 0.33 15.99 -6.64
CA ILE A 63 -0.76 16.46 -5.77
C ILE A 63 -2.03 16.71 -6.58
N LEU A 64 -1.92 17.39 -7.73
CA LEU A 64 -3.07 17.67 -8.58
C LEU A 64 -3.78 16.38 -9.02
N LEU A 65 -3.02 15.39 -9.50
CA LEU A 65 -3.57 14.09 -9.88
C LEU A 65 -4.28 13.41 -8.71
N CYS A 66 -3.69 13.44 -7.51
CA CYS A 66 -4.33 12.84 -6.34
C CYS A 66 -5.66 13.51 -6.00
N LEU A 67 -5.72 14.85 -6.01
CA LEU A 67 -6.94 15.59 -5.71
C LEU A 67 -8.01 15.40 -6.80
N GLU A 68 -7.65 15.47 -8.08
CA GLU A 68 -8.57 15.24 -9.19
C GLU A 68 -9.05 13.79 -9.25
N GLY A 69 -8.19 12.85 -8.87
CA GLY A 69 -8.53 11.44 -8.75
C GLY A 69 -9.41 11.10 -7.55
N GLY A 70 -9.73 12.07 -6.69
CA GLY A 70 -10.71 11.91 -5.60
C GLY A 70 -10.14 11.89 -4.18
N ALA A 71 -8.84 12.11 -3.99
CA ALA A 71 -8.29 12.28 -2.65
C ALA A 71 -8.84 13.56 -2.00
N THR A 72 -9.32 13.45 -0.76
CA THR A 72 -9.87 14.59 0.01
C THR A 72 -8.80 15.55 0.52
N GLY A 73 -7.54 15.11 0.48
CA GLY A 73 -6.34 15.85 0.84
C GLY A 73 -5.15 14.90 0.86
N VAL A 74 -3.95 15.48 0.82
CA VAL A 74 -2.70 14.72 0.80
C VAL A 74 -1.67 15.36 1.72
N TRP A 75 -0.82 14.53 2.31
CA TRP A 75 0.38 15.01 2.99
C TRP A 75 1.50 15.17 1.97
N ALA A 76 2.25 16.25 2.00
CA ALA A 76 3.26 16.51 0.98
C ALA A 76 4.52 17.09 1.60
N MET A 77 5.68 16.58 1.21
CA MET A 77 6.97 17.13 1.60
C MET A 77 7.85 17.33 0.36
N CYS A 78 8.42 18.54 0.26
CA CYS A 78 9.35 18.87 -0.82
C CYS A 78 10.67 18.14 -0.58
N ARG A 79 11.08 17.31 -1.53
CA ARG A 79 12.38 16.66 -1.53
C ARG A 79 13.50 17.66 -1.82
N THR A 80 14.44 17.81 -0.90
CA THR A 80 15.61 18.69 -1.06
C THR A 80 16.94 17.96 -1.13
N ALA A 81 16.94 16.67 -0.79
CA ALA A 81 18.11 15.82 -0.85
C ALA A 81 18.69 15.68 -2.27
N GLU A 82 19.98 15.97 -2.39
CA GLU A 82 20.79 15.81 -3.61
C GLU A 82 21.84 14.68 -3.50
N THR A 83 21.94 14.03 -2.35
CA THR A 83 22.79 12.84 -2.14
C THR A 83 21.95 11.71 -1.55
N GLN A 84 22.41 10.46 -1.71
CA GLN A 84 21.71 9.30 -1.14
C GLN A 84 21.56 9.41 0.38
N THR A 85 22.64 9.70 1.12
CA THR A 85 22.57 9.85 2.59
C THR A 85 21.63 10.97 3.05
N ALA A 86 21.60 12.09 2.30
CA ALA A 86 20.64 13.15 2.59
C ALA A 86 19.20 12.69 2.33
N LEU A 87 19.00 11.88 1.27
CA LEU A 87 17.70 11.34 0.90
C LEU A 87 17.19 10.36 1.95
N GLU A 88 18.04 9.46 2.45
CA GLU A 88 17.69 8.52 3.53
C GLU A 88 17.25 9.28 4.79
N THR A 89 18.03 10.29 5.21
CA THR A 89 17.73 11.11 6.40
C THR A 89 16.42 11.90 6.24
N GLU A 90 16.24 12.53 5.08
CA GLU A 90 15.07 13.33 4.78
C GLU A 90 13.83 12.43 4.64
N PHE A 91 13.95 11.28 3.98
CA PHE A 91 12.88 10.31 3.84
C PHE A 91 12.50 9.69 5.19
N ALA A 92 13.45 9.36 6.07
CA ALA A 92 13.14 8.91 7.43
C ALA A 92 12.29 9.97 8.19
N SER A 93 12.58 11.25 8.00
CA SER A 93 11.78 12.34 8.58
C SER A 93 10.37 12.41 7.95
N PHE A 94 10.26 12.16 6.64
CA PHE A 94 8.98 12.09 5.94
C PHE A 94 8.07 10.97 6.46
N LEU A 95 8.64 9.85 6.92
CA LEU A 95 7.86 8.70 7.42
C LEU A 95 7.00 9.04 8.65
N ALA A 96 7.26 10.15 9.34
CA ALA A 96 6.39 10.69 10.39
C ALA A 96 5.05 11.25 9.87
N THR A 97 4.81 11.26 8.56
CA THR A 97 3.53 11.61 7.92
C THR A 97 2.38 10.71 8.38
N GLN A 98 1.15 11.21 8.31
CA GLN A 98 -0.06 10.40 8.52
C GLN A 98 -0.50 9.63 7.26
N GLY A 99 0.19 9.78 6.12
CA GLY A 99 -0.08 8.98 4.93
C GLY A 99 0.42 7.53 5.06
N GLU A 100 -0.43 6.59 4.64
CA GLU A 100 -0.13 5.15 4.55
C GLU A 100 0.48 4.79 3.20
N PHE A 101 -0.01 5.43 2.12
CA PHE A 101 0.52 5.25 0.77
C PHE A 101 1.45 6.41 0.42
N LEU A 102 2.72 6.08 0.31
CA LEU A 102 3.79 7.03 -0.01
C LEU A 102 3.96 7.08 -1.52
N VAL A 103 4.10 8.27 -2.09
CA VAL A 103 4.33 8.46 -3.53
C VAL A 103 5.61 9.26 -3.72
N THR A 104 6.47 8.82 -4.64
CA THR A 104 7.75 9.50 -4.93
C THR A 104 7.94 9.80 -6.41
N ASP A 105 8.72 10.84 -6.71
CA ASP A 105 9.22 11.15 -8.06
C ASP A 105 10.59 10.50 -8.36
N VAL A 106 11.11 9.71 -7.42
CA VAL A 106 12.38 8.99 -7.59
C VAL A 106 12.15 7.78 -8.50
N GLU A 107 12.87 7.74 -9.62
CA GLU A 107 12.83 6.61 -10.58
C GLU A 107 14.12 5.77 -10.54
N GLN A 108 15.18 6.27 -9.88
CA GLN A 108 16.47 5.60 -9.82
C GLN A 108 16.42 4.40 -8.86
N GLU A 109 16.66 3.21 -9.39
CA GLU A 109 16.62 1.93 -8.66
C GLU A 109 17.42 1.95 -7.34
N SER A 110 18.67 2.41 -7.37
CA SER A 110 19.51 2.44 -6.16
C SER A 110 18.96 3.35 -5.06
N LEU A 111 18.26 4.43 -5.41
CA LEU A 111 17.64 5.32 -4.44
C LEU A 111 16.33 4.75 -3.91
N LEU A 112 15.57 4.03 -4.75
CA LEU A 112 14.39 3.31 -4.29
C LEU A 112 14.75 2.21 -3.30
N ILE A 113 15.81 1.44 -3.57
CA ILE A 113 16.34 0.44 -2.63
C ILE A 113 16.72 1.10 -1.29
N ALA A 114 17.45 2.21 -1.31
CA ALA A 114 17.79 2.95 -0.10
C ALA A 114 16.54 3.45 0.67
N MET A 115 15.50 3.90 -0.03
CA MET A 115 14.22 4.24 0.60
C MET A 115 13.56 3.01 1.25
N MET A 116 13.69 1.83 0.64
CA MET A 116 13.15 0.60 1.21
C MET A 116 13.89 0.17 2.47
N GLU A 117 15.21 0.26 2.48
CA GLU A 117 16.04 0.02 3.65
C GLU A 117 15.61 0.94 4.81
N VAL A 118 15.36 2.23 4.53
CA VAL A 118 14.86 3.17 5.55
C VAL A 118 13.47 2.77 6.08
N LEU A 119 12.55 2.30 5.23
CA LEU A 119 11.24 1.82 5.67
C LEU A 119 11.36 0.60 6.60
N GLU A 120 12.25 -0.33 6.27
CA GLU A 120 12.54 -1.52 7.06
C GLU A 120 13.18 -1.17 8.40
N GLU A 121 14.21 -0.32 8.42
CA GLU A 121 14.90 0.15 9.62
C GLU A 121 13.95 0.87 10.60
N GLN A 122 12.99 1.63 10.07
CA GLN A 122 11.98 2.32 10.89
C GLN A 122 10.81 1.41 11.31
N GLY A 123 10.74 0.19 10.78
CA GLY A 123 9.68 -0.78 11.11
C GLY A 123 8.28 -0.29 10.76
N VAL A 124 8.13 0.61 9.78
CA VAL A 124 6.83 1.20 9.44
C VAL A 124 6.11 0.36 8.38
N ARG A 125 4.81 0.12 8.58
CA ARG A 125 3.93 -0.62 7.65
C ARG A 125 3.33 0.32 6.61
N LYS A 126 4.16 0.91 5.76
CA LYS A 126 3.75 1.82 4.67
C LYS A 126 4.15 1.26 3.32
N ILE A 127 3.43 1.63 2.27
CA ILE A 127 3.69 1.17 0.91
C ILE A 127 4.16 2.36 0.07
N LEU A 128 5.33 2.22 -0.53
CA LEU A 128 5.92 3.18 -1.46
C LEU A 128 5.46 2.88 -2.90
N PHE A 129 4.86 3.86 -3.54
CA PHE A 129 4.52 3.86 -4.95
C PHE A 129 5.56 4.71 -5.68
N ALA A 130 6.23 4.09 -6.65
CA ALA A 130 7.15 4.72 -7.58
C ALA A 130 6.78 4.35 -9.02
N ALA A 131 7.41 5.03 -9.97
CA ALA A 131 7.24 4.77 -11.39
C ALA A 131 8.61 4.75 -12.08
N GLY A 132 8.61 4.42 -13.37
CA GLY A 132 9.82 4.29 -14.18
C GLY A 132 10.21 2.84 -14.41
N GLU A 133 11.48 2.63 -14.76
CA GLU A 133 12.01 1.36 -15.29
C GLU A 133 12.97 0.65 -14.32
N ALA A 134 12.91 0.98 -13.02
CA ALA A 134 13.68 0.26 -11.99
C ALA A 134 13.28 -1.23 -11.95
N SER A 135 14.22 -2.14 -11.72
CA SER A 135 13.90 -3.57 -11.66
C SER A 135 13.17 -3.91 -10.37
N ALA A 136 11.92 -4.34 -10.51
CA ALA A 136 11.15 -4.90 -9.39
C ALA A 136 11.88 -6.08 -8.73
N GLN A 137 12.60 -6.92 -9.49
CA GLN A 137 13.40 -8.02 -8.94
C GLN A 137 14.57 -7.54 -8.07
N GLN A 138 15.16 -6.37 -8.36
CA GLN A 138 16.23 -5.83 -7.52
C GLN A 138 15.69 -5.18 -6.25
N ILE A 139 14.50 -4.57 -6.31
CA ILE A 139 13.85 -3.99 -5.12
C ILE A 139 13.27 -5.10 -4.22
N ASN A 140 12.63 -6.11 -4.82
CA ASN A 140 12.08 -7.31 -4.19
C ASN A 140 11.36 -7.08 -2.84
N SER A 141 10.44 -6.13 -2.78
CA SER A 141 9.79 -5.73 -1.52
C SER A 141 8.28 -5.71 -1.61
N MET A 142 7.63 -6.28 -0.59
CA MET A 142 6.17 -6.17 -0.36
C MET A 142 5.72 -4.73 -0.02
N ARG A 143 6.69 -3.84 0.21
CA ARG A 143 6.47 -2.44 0.59
C ARG A 143 6.71 -1.47 -0.57
N CYS A 144 6.99 -1.97 -1.78
CA CYS A 144 7.18 -1.14 -2.96
C CYS A 144 6.28 -1.59 -4.11
N VAL A 145 5.67 -0.62 -4.79
CA VAL A 145 4.88 -0.79 -6.01
C VAL A 145 5.53 0.03 -7.11
N LEU A 146 5.90 -0.62 -8.22
CA LEU A 146 6.32 0.06 -9.44
C LEU A 146 5.17 0.12 -10.43
N ALA A 147 4.65 1.31 -10.67
CA ALA A 147 3.55 1.54 -11.60
C ALA A 147 4.07 1.82 -13.02
N CYS A 148 3.48 1.15 -14.00
CA CYS A 148 3.75 1.35 -15.43
C CYS A 148 2.44 1.24 -16.23
N PRO A 149 2.38 1.69 -17.50
CA PRO A 149 3.39 2.44 -18.23
C PRO A 149 3.46 3.89 -17.76
N ALA A 150 4.19 4.76 -18.46
CA ALA A 150 4.22 6.18 -18.11
C ALA A 150 2.83 6.82 -18.23
N VAL A 151 2.41 7.55 -17.19
CA VAL A 151 1.18 8.33 -17.16
C VAL A 151 1.55 9.80 -17.06
N LYS A 152 0.95 10.68 -17.87
CA LYS A 152 1.31 12.10 -17.93
C LYS A 152 0.08 12.95 -18.22
N TRP A 153 0.07 14.22 -17.82
CA TRP A 153 -0.97 15.15 -18.26
C TRP A 153 -0.85 15.46 -19.75
N GLU A 154 0.39 15.67 -20.19
CA GLU A 154 0.75 15.90 -21.58
C GLU A 154 1.82 14.89 -22.00
N GLU A 155 1.76 14.37 -23.23
CA GLU A 155 2.78 13.43 -23.75
C GLU A 155 4.21 13.97 -23.62
N THR A 156 4.38 15.28 -23.82
CA THR A 156 5.66 16.00 -23.71
C THR A 156 6.12 16.27 -22.28
N SER A 157 5.28 16.01 -21.27
CA SER A 157 5.65 16.21 -19.86
C SER A 157 6.81 15.30 -19.46
N THR A 158 7.73 15.80 -18.66
CA THR A 158 8.80 14.98 -18.07
C THR A 158 8.37 14.28 -16.79
N VAL A 159 7.25 14.68 -16.18
CA VAL A 159 6.79 14.12 -14.90
C VAL A 159 5.90 12.91 -15.15
N ASN A 160 6.32 11.76 -14.62
CA ASN A 160 5.54 10.53 -14.61
C ASN A 160 4.59 10.51 -13.40
N LEU A 161 3.32 10.28 -13.69
CA LEU A 161 2.20 10.30 -12.75
C LEU A 161 1.73 8.89 -12.37
N ALA A 162 2.32 7.84 -12.94
CA ALA A 162 1.84 6.46 -12.79
C ALA A 162 1.81 6.04 -11.31
N ALA A 163 2.82 6.42 -10.53
CA ALA A 163 2.89 6.16 -9.09
C ALA A 163 1.70 6.76 -8.33
N ALA A 164 1.41 8.04 -8.56
CA ALA A 164 0.28 8.72 -7.95
C ALA A 164 -1.06 8.14 -8.42
N ALA A 165 -1.19 7.80 -9.71
CA ALA A 165 -2.42 7.20 -10.24
C ALA A 165 -2.70 5.85 -9.58
N ALA A 166 -1.70 4.97 -9.50
CA ALA A 166 -1.82 3.69 -8.82
C ALA A 166 -2.18 3.87 -7.34
N ALA A 167 -1.48 4.76 -6.63
CA ALA A 167 -1.76 5.04 -5.21
C ALA A 167 -3.20 5.52 -4.99
N VAL A 168 -3.73 6.40 -5.85
CA VAL A 168 -5.11 6.90 -5.77
C VAL A 168 -6.12 5.77 -6.00
N LEU A 169 -5.93 4.99 -7.05
CA LEU A 169 -6.80 3.86 -7.39
C LEU A 169 -6.85 2.82 -6.27
N VAL A 170 -5.71 2.50 -5.67
CA VAL A 170 -5.64 1.61 -4.51
C VAL A 170 -6.26 2.26 -3.28
N SER A 171 -6.02 3.56 -3.05
CA SER A 171 -6.53 4.30 -1.87
C SER A 171 -8.04 4.36 -1.75
N GLN A 172 -8.75 4.18 -2.86
CA GLN A 172 -10.21 4.21 -2.90
C GLN A 172 -10.82 2.81 -3.00
N SER A 173 -9.97 1.79 -3.07
CA SER A 173 -10.37 0.40 -3.21
C SER A 173 -10.39 -0.31 -1.86
N SER A 174 -11.16 -1.40 -1.79
CA SER A 174 -11.08 -2.30 -0.64
C SER A 174 -9.70 -2.98 -0.60
N ARG A 175 -9.13 -3.16 0.59
CA ARG A 175 -7.91 -3.99 0.80
C ARG A 175 -8.03 -5.38 0.17
N ILE A 176 -9.23 -5.95 0.18
CA ILE A 176 -9.51 -7.29 -0.38
C ILE A 176 -9.24 -7.35 -1.88
N THR A 177 -9.48 -6.26 -2.60
CA THR A 177 -9.23 -6.20 -4.05
C THR A 177 -7.85 -5.67 -4.40
N GLY A 178 -7.17 -4.94 -3.50
CA GLY A 178 -5.83 -4.41 -3.75
C GLY A 178 -5.75 -3.47 -4.95
N GLY A 179 -6.85 -2.78 -5.27
CA GLY A 179 -6.94 -1.91 -6.46
C GLY A 179 -7.11 -2.64 -7.79
N ASN A 180 -7.20 -3.98 -7.82
CA ASN A 180 -7.40 -4.73 -9.05
C ASN A 180 -8.69 -4.32 -9.78
N GLY A 181 -8.55 -3.83 -11.01
CA GLY A 181 -9.63 -3.32 -11.84
C GLY A 181 -10.21 -1.96 -11.40
N ALA A 182 -9.58 -1.27 -10.45
CA ALA A 182 -10.00 0.05 -10.00
C ALA A 182 -9.87 1.08 -11.11
N LYS A 183 -10.78 2.06 -11.15
CA LYS A 183 -10.87 3.04 -12.24
C LYS A 183 -11.05 4.46 -11.72
N MET A 184 -10.47 5.41 -12.44
CA MET A 184 -10.71 6.84 -12.27
C MET A 184 -10.84 7.52 -13.64
N GLU A 185 -11.57 8.63 -13.70
CA GLU A 185 -11.56 9.48 -14.89
C GLU A 185 -10.16 10.09 -15.06
N PHE A 186 -9.67 10.08 -16.29
CA PHE A 186 -8.37 10.66 -16.62
C PHE A 186 -8.37 11.15 -18.06
N SER A 187 -7.99 12.41 -18.26
CA SER A 187 -7.94 13.06 -19.56
C SER A 187 -6.52 13.32 -20.07
N GLY A 188 -5.51 12.79 -19.40
CA GLY A 188 -4.11 12.91 -19.82
C GLY A 188 -3.71 11.86 -20.84
N TRP A 189 -2.41 11.67 -20.98
CA TRP A 189 -1.75 10.72 -21.85
C TRP A 189 -1.21 9.53 -21.05
N VAL A 190 -1.32 8.34 -21.64
CA VAL A 190 -0.73 7.10 -21.11
C VAL A 190 -0.02 6.41 -22.26
N GLU A 191 1.22 6.00 -22.01
CA GLU A 191 1.99 5.23 -22.98
C GLU A 191 1.27 3.92 -23.33
N GLU A 192 1.26 3.58 -24.62
CA GLU A 192 0.52 2.42 -25.10
C GLU A 192 1.37 1.14 -24.98
N PHE A 193 0.89 0.20 -24.16
CA PHE A 193 1.43 -1.16 -24.10
C PHE A 193 0.52 -2.12 -24.86
N THR A 194 1.12 -3.04 -25.62
CA THR A 194 0.43 -4.23 -26.14
C THR A 194 0.05 -5.18 -25.01
N GLU A 195 -0.94 -6.06 -25.22
CA GLU A 195 -1.32 -7.08 -24.23
C GLU A 195 -0.13 -7.93 -23.77
N ALA A 196 0.76 -8.30 -24.69
CA ALA A 196 1.97 -9.06 -24.37
C ALA A 196 2.93 -8.29 -23.44
N GLN A 197 3.11 -6.98 -23.66
CA GLN A 197 3.93 -6.14 -22.78
C GLN A 197 3.30 -5.98 -21.39
N LYS A 198 1.96 -5.87 -21.32
CA LYS A 198 1.25 -5.82 -20.05
C LYS A 198 1.44 -7.11 -19.25
N GLU A 199 1.30 -8.26 -19.90
CA GLU A 199 1.54 -9.58 -19.29
C GLU A 199 2.99 -9.69 -18.80
N GLU A 200 3.96 -9.36 -19.65
CA GLU A 200 5.38 -9.40 -19.29
C GLU A 200 5.70 -8.51 -18.09
N LYS A 201 5.20 -7.26 -18.07
CA LYS A 201 5.42 -6.33 -16.95
C LYS A 201 4.77 -6.84 -15.65
N MET A 202 3.59 -7.44 -15.72
CA MET A 202 2.97 -8.06 -14.54
C MET A 202 3.79 -9.25 -14.03
N GLU A 203 4.30 -10.11 -14.90
CA GLU A 203 5.20 -11.22 -14.53
C GLU A 203 6.50 -10.72 -13.91
N GLN A 204 6.97 -9.55 -14.34
CA GLN A 204 8.14 -8.90 -13.78
C GLN A 204 7.89 -8.19 -12.43
N GLY A 205 6.66 -8.13 -11.93
CA GLY A 205 6.34 -7.49 -10.64
C GLY A 205 5.92 -6.02 -10.73
N TYR A 206 5.47 -5.55 -11.89
CA TYR A 206 4.94 -4.19 -12.06
C TYR A 206 3.41 -4.14 -11.93
N SER A 207 2.92 -3.06 -11.33
CA SER A 207 1.50 -2.69 -11.35
C SER A 207 1.17 -2.00 -12.67
N VAL A 208 0.28 -2.60 -13.46
CA VAL A 208 -0.01 -2.13 -14.83
C VAL A 208 -1.28 -1.29 -14.89
N LEU A 209 -1.16 -0.09 -15.46
CA LEU A 209 -2.22 0.85 -15.75
C LEU A 209 -2.62 0.80 -17.22
N GLU A 210 -3.88 1.10 -17.52
CA GLU A 210 -4.41 1.21 -18.88
C GLU A 210 -5.41 2.35 -18.96
N LEU A 211 -5.28 3.18 -20.00
CA LEU A 211 -6.28 4.19 -20.34
C LEU A 211 -7.19 3.68 -21.46
N SER A 212 -8.48 3.53 -21.17
CA SER A 212 -9.47 3.15 -22.18
C SER A 212 -10.77 3.93 -21.98
N GLY A 213 -11.23 4.62 -23.04
CA GLY A 213 -12.47 5.39 -22.99
C GLY A 213 -12.47 6.53 -21.95
N GLY A 214 -11.32 7.15 -21.67
CA GLY A 214 -11.17 8.20 -20.66
C GLY A 214 -11.14 7.69 -19.22
N LEU A 215 -11.05 6.37 -19.02
CA LEU A 215 -10.90 5.74 -17.71
C LEU A 215 -9.51 5.15 -17.58
N LEU A 216 -8.75 5.66 -16.62
CA LEU A 216 -7.49 5.06 -16.19
C LEU A 216 -7.81 3.92 -15.23
N THR A 217 -7.39 2.72 -15.60
CA THR A 217 -7.66 1.47 -14.88
C THR A 217 -6.37 0.86 -14.38
N LEU A 218 -6.31 0.48 -13.10
CA LEU A 218 -5.28 -0.41 -12.58
C LEU A 218 -5.66 -1.85 -12.92
N ILE A 219 -5.03 -2.44 -13.94
CA ILE A 219 -5.31 -3.81 -14.37
C ILE A 219 -5.07 -4.77 -13.21
N ARG A 220 -3.89 -4.64 -12.59
CA ARG A 220 -3.50 -5.43 -11.44
C ARG A 220 -2.56 -4.64 -10.53
N GLY A 221 -2.87 -4.63 -9.23
CA GLY A 221 -1.98 -4.14 -8.17
C GLY A 221 -1.03 -5.26 -7.75
N ILE A 222 0.25 -5.07 -8.05
CA ILE A 222 1.35 -5.99 -7.77
C ILE A 222 2.45 -5.19 -7.05
N ASP A 223 2.99 -5.76 -5.98
CA ASP A 223 4.21 -5.26 -5.34
C ASP A 223 5.46 -5.90 -5.94
N THR A 224 6.62 -5.32 -5.67
CA THR A 224 7.89 -5.74 -6.29
C THR A 224 8.42 -7.07 -5.78
N CYS A 225 7.81 -7.70 -4.76
CA CYS A 225 8.27 -8.97 -4.21
C CYS A 225 8.03 -10.11 -5.20
N THR A 226 9.10 -10.50 -5.89
CA THR A 226 9.10 -11.50 -6.96
C THR A 226 10.01 -12.68 -6.68
N GLN A 227 10.80 -12.63 -5.60
CA GLN A 227 11.77 -13.66 -5.23
C GLN A 227 11.70 -14.00 -3.74
N ASP A 228 11.90 -15.27 -3.41
CA ASP A 228 12.08 -15.73 -2.04
C ASP A 228 13.50 -15.43 -1.53
N GLU A 229 13.77 -15.70 -0.25
CA GLU A 229 15.09 -15.50 0.38
C GLU A 229 16.23 -16.30 -0.29
N LEU A 230 15.90 -17.33 -1.07
CA LEU A 230 16.85 -18.15 -1.82
C LEU A 230 17.00 -17.68 -3.29
N GLY A 231 16.33 -16.60 -3.68
CA GLY A 231 16.35 -16.03 -5.02
C GLY A 231 15.49 -16.77 -6.05
N ASN A 232 14.64 -17.72 -5.62
CA ASN A 232 13.71 -18.38 -6.53
C ASN A 232 12.50 -17.50 -6.76
N THR A 233 11.89 -17.60 -7.94
CA THR A 233 10.66 -16.85 -8.23
C THR A 233 9.57 -17.20 -7.24
N ASP A 234 9.04 -16.17 -6.58
CA ASP A 234 8.03 -16.28 -5.54
C ASP A 234 6.74 -15.59 -5.98
N TYR A 235 5.74 -16.40 -6.33
CA TYR A 235 4.43 -15.90 -6.74
C TYR A 235 3.46 -15.66 -5.56
N ARG A 236 3.90 -15.90 -4.32
CA ARG A 236 3.03 -15.84 -3.13
C ARG A 236 2.48 -14.43 -2.87
N TYR A 237 3.22 -13.40 -3.27
CA TYR A 237 2.94 -12.00 -2.97
C TYR A 237 2.60 -11.16 -4.21
N PHE A 238 2.32 -11.78 -5.36
CA PHE A 238 2.00 -11.10 -6.62
C PHE A 238 0.67 -10.30 -6.62
N ASN A 239 0.07 -10.07 -5.46
CA ASN A 239 -1.14 -9.28 -5.31
C ASN A 239 -1.01 -8.35 -4.11
N LEU A 240 -1.12 -7.06 -4.38
CA LEU A 240 -1.05 -5.98 -3.40
C LEU A 240 -2.10 -6.13 -2.29
N SER A 241 -3.19 -6.87 -2.50
CA SER A 241 -4.15 -7.20 -1.43
C SER A 241 -3.48 -7.95 -0.26
N THR A 242 -2.41 -8.69 -0.52
CA THR A 242 -1.70 -9.50 0.48
C THR A 242 -1.05 -8.66 1.57
N PRO A 243 -0.10 -7.74 1.25
CA PRO A 243 0.45 -6.84 2.26
C PRO A 243 -0.64 -5.94 2.89
N LEU A 244 -1.64 -5.49 2.12
CA LEU A 244 -2.71 -4.65 2.65
C LEU A 244 -3.57 -5.35 3.71
N ILE A 245 -3.93 -6.61 3.49
CA ILE A 245 -4.67 -7.42 4.47
C ILE A 245 -3.78 -7.78 5.65
N LEU A 246 -2.50 -8.13 5.40
CA LEU A 246 -1.54 -8.44 6.46
C LEU A 246 -1.43 -7.28 7.45
N ASP A 247 -1.18 -6.06 6.97
CA ASP A 247 -1.06 -4.89 7.83
C ASP A 247 -2.34 -4.60 8.61
N TYR A 248 -3.49 -4.74 7.95
CA TYR A 248 -4.79 -4.54 8.59
C TYR A 248 -5.04 -5.55 9.70
N VAL A 249 -4.82 -6.83 9.44
CA VAL A 249 -5.01 -7.91 10.42
C VAL A 249 -4.08 -7.70 11.62
N VAL A 250 -2.80 -7.45 11.37
CA VAL A 250 -1.81 -7.21 12.44
C VAL A 250 -2.18 -5.95 13.24
N GLY A 251 -2.55 -4.86 12.57
CA GLY A 251 -2.99 -3.63 13.23
C GLY A 251 -4.28 -3.80 14.06
N GLU A 252 -5.25 -4.56 13.54
CA GLU A 252 -6.49 -4.88 14.25
C GLU A 252 -6.24 -5.77 15.46
N LEU A 253 -5.30 -6.72 15.37
CA LEU A 253 -4.89 -7.55 16.50
C LEU A 253 -4.19 -6.71 17.57
N GLU A 254 -3.24 -5.85 17.19
CA GLU A 254 -2.55 -4.94 18.12
C GLU A 254 -3.56 -4.02 18.83
N SER A 255 -4.45 -3.37 18.08
CA SER A 255 -5.46 -2.45 18.60
C SER A 255 -6.45 -3.14 19.53
N TYR A 256 -6.83 -4.37 19.22
CA TYR A 256 -7.77 -5.16 20.02
C TYR A 256 -7.13 -5.74 21.29
N LEU A 257 -5.94 -6.33 21.17
CA LEU A 257 -5.30 -7.06 22.26
C LEU A 257 -4.66 -6.13 23.28
N THR A 258 -3.98 -5.07 22.85
CA THR A 258 -3.24 -4.16 23.74
C THR A 258 -4.07 -3.70 24.95
N PRO A 259 -5.25 -3.08 24.79
CA PRO A 259 -6.03 -2.61 25.94
C PRO A 259 -6.60 -3.73 26.80
N LEU A 260 -6.79 -4.94 26.26
CA LEU A 260 -7.39 -6.08 26.96
C LEU A 260 -6.37 -6.88 27.75
N CYS A 261 -5.10 -6.84 27.31
CA CYS A 261 -4.01 -7.57 27.97
C CYS A 261 -3.43 -6.76 29.13
N LEU A 262 -3.48 -5.42 29.06
CA LEU A 262 -3.04 -4.52 30.13
C LEU A 262 -3.75 -4.83 31.46
N GLY A 263 -3.01 -5.42 32.40
CA GLY A 263 -3.50 -5.75 33.73
C GLY A 263 -3.41 -7.22 34.12
N GLY A 264 -2.61 -8.02 33.39
CA GLY A 264 -2.27 -9.39 33.75
C GLY A 264 -3.16 -10.46 33.10
N ALA A 265 -3.42 -10.36 31.80
CA ALA A 265 -4.05 -11.44 31.05
C ALA A 265 -3.18 -12.72 31.07
N THR A 266 -3.81 -13.89 31.18
CA THR A 266 -3.12 -15.17 31.04
C THR A 266 -2.82 -15.48 29.57
N LEU A 267 -1.78 -16.27 29.30
CA LEU A 267 -1.44 -16.69 27.93
C LEU A 267 -2.64 -17.33 27.21
N ASP A 268 -3.32 -18.29 27.85
CA ASP A 268 -4.55 -18.91 27.32
C ASP A 268 -5.68 -17.89 27.03
N GLY A 269 -5.76 -16.83 27.84
CA GLY A 269 -6.71 -15.73 27.66
C GLY A 269 -6.38 -14.91 26.42
N ILE A 270 -5.11 -14.61 26.20
CA ILE A 270 -4.61 -13.88 25.02
C ILE A 270 -4.84 -14.70 23.75
N GLU A 271 -4.54 -16.00 23.78
CA GLU A 271 -4.84 -16.93 22.69
C GLU A 271 -6.33 -16.94 22.36
N SER A 272 -7.19 -17.01 23.38
CA SER A 272 -8.65 -17.00 23.21
C SER A 272 -9.16 -15.68 22.61
N LEU A 273 -8.66 -14.54 23.09
CA LEU A 273 -9.00 -13.22 22.56
C LEU A 273 -8.55 -13.06 21.10
N CYS A 274 -7.32 -13.51 20.80
CA CYS A 274 -6.78 -13.49 19.45
C CYS A 274 -7.62 -14.37 18.52
N ALA A 275 -7.96 -15.59 18.92
CA ALA A 275 -8.78 -16.51 18.13
C ALA A 275 -10.16 -15.92 17.84
N ALA A 276 -10.79 -15.24 18.82
CA ALA A 276 -12.06 -14.56 18.63
C ALA A 276 -11.95 -13.41 17.62
N LYS A 277 -10.87 -12.62 17.66
CA LYS A 277 -10.65 -11.53 16.71
C LYS A 277 -10.36 -12.05 15.29
N LEU A 278 -9.59 -13.12 15.15
CA LEU A 278 -9.36 -13.78 13.86
C LEU A 278 -10.66 -14.34 13.27
N MET A 279 -11.52 -14.95 14.09
CA MET A 279 -12.86 -15.40 13.67
C MET A 279 -13.72 -14.23 13.15
N GLN A 280 -13.65 -13.08 13.82
CA GLN A 280 -14.36 -11.88 13.36
C GLN A 280 -13.83 -11.40 11.98
N LEU A 281 -12.51 -11.31 11.82
CA LEU A 281 -11.87 -10.89 10.57
C LEU A 281 -12.17 -11.85 9.39
N GLU A 282 -12.31 -13.15 9.66
CA GLU A 282 -12.79 -14.14 8.69
C GLU A 282 -14.25 -13.87 8.28
N GLN A 283 -15.14 -13.60 9.24
CA GLN A 283 -16.55 -13.29 8.96
C GLN A 283 -16.72 -11.99 8.17
N GLU A 284 -15.89 -10.98 8.44
CA GLU A 284 -15.82 -9.73 7.69
C GLU A 284 -15.24 -9.93 6.27
N GLY A 285 -14.55 -11.05 6.05
CA GLY A 285 -14.07 -11.49 4.75
C GLY A 285 -12.64 -11.04 4.41
N TYR A 286 -11.84 -10.65 5.41
CA TYR A 286 -10.41 -10.36 5.24
C TYR A 286 -9.55 -11.63 5.26
N LEU A 287 -10.04 -12.69 5.92
CA LEU A 287 -9.36 -13.98 5.99
C LEU A 287 -10.17 -15.06 5.27
N SER A 288 -9.48 -16.04 4.68
CA SER A 288 -10.08 -17.26 4.16
C SER A 288 -9.90 -18.47 5.09
N ALA A 289 -8.89 -18.41 5.97
CA ALA A 289 -8.62 -19.39 7.02
C ALA A 289 -7.68 -18.77 8.07
N TYR A 290 -7.67 -19.33 9.28
CA TYR A 290 -6.69 -19.03 10.31
C TYR A 290 -6.38 -20.27 11.17
N GLY A 291 -5.16 -20.31 11.72
CA GLY A 291 -4.73 -21.34 12.66
C GLY A 291 -4.96 -20.94 14.11
N ALA A 292 -4.84 -21.91 15.02
CA ALA A 292 -4.88 -21.62 16.45
C ALA A 292 -3.69 -20.72 16.83
N PRO A 293 -3.93 -19.57 17.49
CA PRO A 293 -2.84 -18.72 17.99
C PRO A 293 -2.10 -19.42 19.13
N SER A 294 -0.83 -19.06 19.31
CA SER A 294 -0.01 -19.56 20.42
C SER A 294 0.73 -18.41 21.09
N ALA A 295 0.59 -18.29 22.41
CA ALA A 295 1.25 -17.27 23.21
C ALA A 295 2.29 -17.90 24.13
N VAL A 296 3.49 -17.33 24.13
CA VAL A 296 4.57 -17.71 25.05
C VAL A 296 5.08 -16.48 25.78
N ALA A 297 5.42 -16.60 27.07
CA ALA A 297 6.05 -15.50 27.79
C ALA A 297 7.37 -15.11 27.11
N GLU A 298 7.64 -13.81 27.02
CA GLU A 298 8.92 -13.34 26.48
C GLU A 298 10.03 -13.62 27.51
N GLU A 299 11.17 -14.15 27.06
CA GLU A 299 12.22 -14.65 27.95
C GLU A 299 12.93 -13.51 28.68
N THR A 300 13.06 -12.34 28.04
CA THR A 300 13.82 -11.20 28.55
C THR A 300 12.97 -10.17 29.30
N ASP A 301 11.66 -10.16 29.08
CA ASP A 301 10.69 -9.24 29.66
C ASP A 301 9.39 -9.97 30.06
N PRO A 302 9.22 -10.29 31.36
CA PRO A 302 8.03 -10.97 31.86
C PRO A 302 6.76 -10.11 31.82
N SER A 303 6.85 -8.83 31.46
CA SER A 303 5.69 -7.96 31.19
C SER A 303 5.19 -8.07 29.75
N CYS A 304 5.79 -8.94 28.94
CA CYS A 304 5.41 -9.18 27.55
C CYS A 304 5.22 -10.67 27.24
N CYS A 305 4.47 -10.96 26.17
CA CYS A 305 4.42 -12.28 25.55
C CYS A 305 4.58 -12.19 24.03
N LEU A 306 5.14 -13.24 23.44
CA LEU A 306 5.19 -13.45 21.99
C LEU A 306 3.96 -14.24 21.56
N LEU A 307 3.11 -13.60 20.77
CA LEU A 307 1.91 -14.20 20.19
C LEU A 307 2.18 -14.56 18.73
N THR A 308 2.23 -15.86 18.45
CA THR A 308 2.32 -16.39 17.09
C THR A 308 0.93 -16.61 16.52
N VAL A 309 0.67 -16.05 15.35
CA VAL A 309 -0.58 -16.21 14.60
C VAL A 309 -0.29 -16.74 13.20
N SER A 310 -1.20 -17.55 12.66
CA SER A 310 -1.17 -17.94 11.26
C SER A 310 -2.52 -17.72 10.60
N PHE A 311 -2.52 -17.14 9.40
CA PHE A 311 -3.74 -16.86 8.65
C PHE A 311 -3.51 -16.79 7.15
N THR A 312 -4.55 -17.06 6.38
CA THR A 312 -4.55 -16.92 4.92
C THR A 312 -5.40 -15.70 4.54
N PRO A 313 -4.82 -14.67 3.90
CA PRO A 313 -5.57 -13.53 3.41
C PRO A 313 -6.67 -13.94 2.43
N ALA A 314 -7.75 -13.15 2.40
CA ALA A 314 -8.85 -13.37 1.47
C ALA A 314 -8.36 -13.36 0.02
N ARG A 315 -8.90 -14.29 -0.78
CA ARG A 315 -8.54 -14.49 -2.20
C ARG A 315 -7.07 -14.84 -2.44
N ASN A 316 -6.34 -15.21 -1.40
CA ASN A 316 -5.00 -15.77 -1.51
C ASN A 316 -5.02 -17.25 -1.08
N ILE A 317 -4.03 -18.02 -1.50
CA ILE A 317 -3.80 -19.42 -1.12
C ILE A 317 -2.65 -19.56 -0.14
N VAL A 318 -1.93 -18.47 0.14
CA VAL A 318 -0.72 -18.46 0.96
C VAL A 318 -1.08 -18.18 2.41
N THR A 319 -0.67 -19.08 3.29
CA THR A 319 -0.75 -18.86 4.74
C THR A 319 0.47 -18.07 5.20
N ILE A 320 0.21 -16.97 5.91
CA ILE A 320 1.20 -16.10 6.52
C ILE A 320 1.29 -16.48 8.00
N GLN A 321 2.52 -16.48 8.52
CA GLN A 321 2.79 -16.57 9.94
C GLN A 321 3.38 -15.24 10.42
N ALA A 322 2.80 -14.67 11.46
CA ALA A 322 3.27 -13.44 12.08
C ALA A 322 3.47 -13.65 13.58
N THR A 323 4.46 -12.97 14.14
CA THR A 323 4.71 -12.95 15.59
C THR A 323 4.56 -11.53 16.08
N LEU A 324 3.72 -11.35 17.09
CA LEU A 324 3.39 -10.07 17.71
C LEU A 324 3.98 -10.04 19.13
N LEU A 325 4.59 -8.93 19.52
CA LEU A 325 4.95 -8.68 20.92
C LEU A 325 3.76 -7.99 21.59
N VAL A 326 3.18 -8.63 22.61
CA VAL A 326 2.00 -8.13 23.34
C VAL A 326 2.38 -7.83 24.78
N GLN A 327 2.03 -6.64 25.26
CA GLN A 327 2.26 -6.23 26.65
C GLN A 327 1.13 -6.72 27.58
N LEU A 328 1.50 -7.18 28.77
CA LEU A 328 0.64 -7.74 29.82
C LEU A 328 0.32 -6.72 30.93
#